data_AF-A0A1F4YL54-F1
#
_entry.id   AF-A0A1F4YL54-F1
#
_cell.length_a   1.000
_cell.length_b   1.000
_cell.length_c   1.000
_cell.angle_alpha   90.00
_cell.angle_beta   90.00
_cell.angle_gamma   90.00
#
_symmetry.space_group_name_H-M   'P 1'
#
loop_
_entity.id
_entity.type
_entity.pdbx_description
1 polymer ?
#
loop_
_entity_poly.entity_id
_entity_poly.type
_entity_poly.pdbx_seq_one_letter_code
_entity_poly.pdbx_strand_id
1 'polypeptide(L)'
;MKRAGLFLLAFSVLLSGIAFGAKAKYRVFRPSGAAESVFLKSGEQQFKYFAVKKGSSFGFEAVGPTKIKIRTRAELLPGVKEGDYEIQVWEGDKLVTGRKAKTRASALSLNSQIEKIGIARTVIIKVPKGKHSYRLWITSDKYNTFYARFYQEKRKIKKAEYSTYTPSDYKKQVTLATGKHDISYYLVDNNGGVTLTVVGPTKLRIYCRANFSQDIKGNAKFSLGLFEKNVEAAKFAGVAKLAQDLNFKEIGDIVPSRLHTFIFDVPEGRHQYEVRKINSASPNLAVRFKIRKVGLGMVQ
;
A
#
# COMPACT_ATOMS: atom_id res chain seq x y z
N MET A 1 57.19 11.29 38.60
CA MET A 1 57.34 11.85 37.23
C MET A 1 56.20 11.34 36.36
N LYS A 2 55.72 12.19 35.46
CA LYS A 2 54.37 12.24 34.88
C LYS A 2 53.98 10.96 34.11
N ARG A 3 52.86 10.32 34.49
CA ARG A 3 52.14 9.35 33.63
C ARG A 3 51.12 10.13 32.81
N ALA A 4 51.35 10.23 31.50
CA ALA A 4 50.40 10.79 30.54
C ALA A 4 49.27 9.78 30.33
N GLY A 5 48.06 10.15 30.76
CA GLY A 5 46.84 9.40 30.49
C GLY A 5 46.40 9.62 29.05
N LEU A 6 46.47 8.56 28.24
CA LEU A 6 45.95 8.55 26.87
C LEU A 6 44.42 8.38 26.94
N PHE A 7 43.70 9.46 26.67
CA PHE A 7 42.25 9.46 26.53
C PHE A 7 41.87 8.70 25.24
N LEU A 8 41.34 7.49 25.39
CA LEU A 8 40.74 6.72 24.30
C LEU A 8 39.29 7.22 24.13
N LEU A 9 39.10 8.11 23.15
CA LEU A 9 37.78 8.60 22.76
C LEU A 9 37.06 7.49 21.97
N ALA A 10 36.33 6.63 22.67
CA ALA A 10 35.50 5.60 22.04
C ALA A 10 34.29 6.27 21.37
N PHE A 11 34.38 6.53 20.07
CA PHE A 11 33.29 7.00 19.25
C PHE A 11 32.29 5.86 19.03
N SER A 12 31.31 5.71 19.94
CA SER A 12 30.24 4.73 19.77
C SER A 12 29.33 5.20 18.63
N VAL A 13 29.52 4.63 17.44
CA VAL A 13 28.57 4.77 16.34
C VAL A 13 27.28 4.03 16.74
N LEU A 14 26.31 4.78 17.23
CA LEU A 14 24.92 4.35 17.37
C LEU A 14 24.39 4.05 15.95
N LEU A 15 24.54 2.80 15.52
CA LEU A 15 23.77 2.25 14.40
C LEU A 15 22.30 2.31 14.80
N SER A 16 21.61 3.35 14.35
CA SER A 16 20.16 3.40 14.34
C SER A 16 19.66 2.29 13.42
N GLY A 17 19.35 1.15 14.03
CA GLY A 17 18.65 0.07 13.37
C GLY A 17 17.32 0.59 12.84
N ILE A 18 17.25 0.83 11.54
CA ILE A 18 15.99 1.02 10.82
C ILE A 18 15.28 -0.34 10.92
N ALA A 19 14.47 -0.49 11.96
CA ALA A 19 13.56 -1.61 12.08
C ALA A 19 12.67 -1.61 10.83
N PHE A 20 12.87 -2.60 9.97
CA PHE A 20 11.98 -2.93 8.86
C PHE A 20 10.59 -3.25 9.44
N GLY A 21 9.77 -2.22 9.62
CA GLY A 21 8.43 -2.34 10.15
C GLY A 21 7.57 -3.12 9.17
N ALA A 22 7.22 -4.36 9.54
CA ALA A 22 6.16 -5.11 8.88
C ALA A 22 4.92 -4.20 8.71
N LYS A 23 4.48 -3.98 7.47
CA LYS A 23 3.33 -3.09 7.18
C LYS A 23 2.13 -3.54 8.01
N ALA A 24 1.71 -2.70 8.95
CA ALA A 24 0.63 -3.04 9.88
C ALA A 24 -0.63 -3.49 9.13
N LYS A 25 -1.08 -4.72 9.43
CA LYS A 25 -2.25 -5.41 8.84
C LYS A 25 -3.56 -4.64 9.02
N TYR A 26 -3.62 -3.75 10.01
CA TYR A 26 -4.80 -2.97 10.33
C TYR A 26 -4.54 -1.47 10.16
N ARG A 27 -5.58 -0.72 9.77
CA ARG A 27 -5.62 0.74 9.90
C ARG A 27 -6.44 1.11 11.14
N VAL A 28 -5.99 2.09 11.90
CA VAL A 28 -6.79 2.67 13.00
C VAL A 28 -7.78 3.65 12.40
N PHE A 29 -9.01 3.70 12.92
CA PHE A 29 -10.01 4.67 12.50
C PHE A 29 -10.75 5.25 13.71
N ARG A 30 -11.40 6.40 13.49
CA ARG A 30 -12.21 7.09 14.49
C ARG A 30 -13.67 6.59 14.39
N PRO A 31 -14.30 6.18 15.49
CA PRO A 31 -15.73 5.84 15.49
C PRO A 31 -16.60 7.10 15.38
N SER A 32 -17.84 6.95 14.92
CA SER A 32 -18.82 8.03 14.83
C SER A 32 -19.35 8.39 16.23
N GLY A 33 -19.57 9.68 16.52
CA GLY A 33 -20.08 10.11 17.83
C GLY A 33 -19.05 10.07 18.98
N ALA A 34 -17.75 10.03 18.66
CA ALA A 34 -16.69 10.02 19.68
C ALA A 34 -16.60 11.35 20.45
N ALA A 35 -17.26 11.42 21.61
CA ALA A 35 -17.03 12.40 22.64
C ALA A 35 -15.81 11.95 23.48
N GLU A 36 -14.78 12.80 23.53
CA GLU A 36 -13.53 12.63 24.27
C GLU A 36 -12.58 11.48 23.84
N SER A 37 -11.35 11.87 23.52
CA SER A 37 -10.26 10.95 23.23
C SER A 37 -9.13 11.13 24.22
N VAL A 38 -8.50 10.04 24.62
CA VAL A 38 -7.38 10.01 25.56
C VAL A 38 -6.16 9.35 24.93
N PHE A 39 -4.97 9.67 25.44
CA PHE A 39 -3.71 9.04 25.02
C PHE A 39 -3.18 8.14 26.12
N LEU A 40 -3.06 6.84 25.83
CA LEU A 40 -2.44 5.88 26.74
C LEU A 40 -0.96 5.74 26.40
N LYS A 41 -0.08 5.87 27.40
CA LYS A 41 1.38 5.77 27.24
C LYS A 41 1.86 4.35 27.51
N SER A 42 2.79 3.87 26.68
CA SER A 42 3.49 2.59 26.78
C SER A 42 4.97 2.83 26.51
N GLY A 43 5.74 3.14 27.54
CA GLY A 43 7.09 3.72 27.35
C GLY A 43 7.00 5.02 26.55
N GLU A 44 7.76 5.13 25.47
CA GLU A 44 7.75 6.30 24.57
C GLU A 44 6.53 6.35 23.62
N GLN A 45 5.80 5.23 23.47
CA GLN A 45 4.69 5.16 22.53
C GLN A 45 3.38 5.69 23.14
N GLN A 46 2.64 6.46 22.35
CA GLN A 46 1.31 6.93 22.73
C GLN A 46 0.24 6.35 21.82
N PHE A 47 -0.88 5.96 22.42
CA PHE A 47 -2.00 5.36 21.70
C PHE A 47 -3.28 6.12 21.98
N LYS A 48 -3.91 6.64 20.92
CA LYS A 48 -5.21 7.29 21.02
C LYS A 48 -6.33 6.26 21.23
N TYR A 49 -7.08 6.42 22.31
CA TYR A 49 -8.31 5.69 22.62
C TYR A 49 -9.47 6.68 22.75
N PHE A 50 -10.69 6.18 22.73
CA PHE A 50 -11.93 6.93 22.96
C PHE A 50 -12.57 6.44 24.26
N ALA A 51 -12.95 7.37 25.13
CA ALA A 51 -13.57 7.04 26.41
C ALA A 51 -15.01 6.56 26.18
N VAL A 52 -15.43 5.54 26.91
CA VAL A 52 -16.74 4.91 26.84
C VAL A 52 -17.28 4.79 28.26
N LYS A 53 -18.32 5.55 28.61
CA LYS A 53 -18.96 5.45 29.92
C LYS A 53 -19.87 4.23 29.99
N LYS A 54 -19.97 3.62 31.17
CA LYS A 54 -20.92 2.55 31.49
C LYS A 54 -22.34 3.00 31.14
N GLY A 55 -23.10 2.12 30.49
CA GLY A 55 -24.47 2.41 30.06
C GLY A 55 -24.58 3.34 28.85
N SER A 56 -23.46 3.76 28.25
CA SER A 56 -23.45 4.51 26.99
C SER A 56 -23.00 3.64 25.82
N SER A 57 -23.45 3.99 24.61
CA SER A 57 -23.10 3.28 23.39
C SER A 57 -22.23 4.13 22.46
N PHE A 58 -21.30 3.49 21.74
CA PHE A 58 -20.46 4.16 20.74
C PHE A 58 -20.81 3.65 19.35
N GLY A 59 -21.33 4.54 18.51
CA GLY A 59 -21.59 4.23 17.11
C GLY A 59 -20.29 4.09 16.30
N PHE A 60 -20.27 3.22 15.30
CA PHE A 60 -19.26 3.28 14.25
C PHE A 60 -19.78 2.68 12.94
N GLU A 61 -19.36 3.29 11.84
CA GLU A 61 -19.69 2.80 10.50
C GLU A 61 -18.53 1.99 9.92
N ALA A 62 -18.87 0.96 9.13
CA ALA A 62 -17.90 0.21 8.36
C ALA A 62 -18.46 -0.23 7.01
N VAL A 63 -17.62 -0.17 5.98
CA VAL A 63 -17.91 -0.75 4.66
C VAL A 63 -17.15 -2.04 4.50
N GLY A 64 -17.88 -3.14 4.36
CA GLY A 64 -17.28 -4.46 4.14
C GLY A 64 -17.33 -4.90 2.67
N PRO A 65 -16.86 -6.12 2.36
CA PRO A 65 -16.41 -7.15 3.33
C PRO A 65 -15.11 -6.81 4.08
N THR A 66 -15.09 -6.73 5.40
CA THR A 66 -13.85 -6.46 6.17
C THR A 66 -13.90 -7.10 7.57
N LYS A 67 -12.83 -7.00 8.34
CA LYS A 67 -12.83 -7.30 9.77
C LYS A 67 -12.56 -6.04 10.57
N ILE A 68 -13.39 -5.79 11.58
CA ILE A 68 -13.15 -4.74 12.57
C ILE A 68 -12.69 -5.41 13.85
N LYS A 69 -11.53 -4.98 14.34
CA LYS A 69 -10.99 -5.34 15.64
C LYS A 69 -11.17 -4.16 16.57
N ILE A 70 -11.87 -4.38 17.69
CA ILE A 70 -12.08 -3.38 18.73
C ILE A 70 -11.26 -3.79 19.93
N ARG A 71 -10.37 -2.91 20.39
CA ARG A 71 -9.56 -3.12 21.59
C ARG A 71 -10.09 -2.24 22.70
N THR A 72 -10.45 -2.85 23.83
CA THR A 72 -10.99 -2.17 25.00
C THR A 72 -10.06 -2.32 26.19
N ARG A 73 -10.11 -1.35 27.11
CA ARG A 73 -9.44 -1.39 28.42
C ARG A 73 -10.37 -0.76 29.45
N ALA A 74 -10.49 -1.34 30.64
CA ALA A 74 -11.24 -0.72 31.73
C ALA A 74 -10.35 0.28 32.48
N GLU A 75 -10.93 1.36 32.96
CA GLU A 75 -10.33 2.19 34.01
C GLU A 75 -10.49 1.47 35.35
N LEU A 76 -9.39 1.27 36.09
CA LEU A 76 -9.44 0.59 37.38
C LEU A 76 -9.57 1.64 38.47
N LEU A 77 -10.68 1.58 39.21
CA LEU A 77 -10.91 2.42 40.39
C LEU A 77 -9.92 2.07 41.51
N PRO A 78 -9.59 3.03 42.40
CA PRO A 78 -8.78 2.75 43.59
C PRO A 78 -9.31 1.54 44.38
N GLY A 79 -8.40 0.67 44.82
CA GLY A 79 -8.75 -0.56 45.55
C GLY A 79 -9.20 -1.74 44.67
N VAL A 80 -9.56 -1.53 43.39
CA VAL A 80 -9.98 -2.62 42.49
C VAL A 80 -8.76 -3.30 41.85
N LYS A 81 -8.39 -4.47 42.34
CA LYS A 81 -7.29 -5.28 41.79
C LYS A 81 -7.67 -5.98 40.47
N GLU A 82 -8.90 -6.47 40.40
CA GLU A 82 -9.45 -7.20 39.26
C GLU A 82 -10.97 -7.10 39.18
N GLY A 83 -11.51 -7.49 38.02
CA GLY A 83 -12.94 -7.46 37.77
C GLY A 83 -13.28 -7.81 36.34
N ASP A 84 -14.58 -7.94 36.09
CA ASP A 84 -15.10 -8.45 34.83
C ASP A 84 -15.92 -7.37 34.13
N TYR A 85 -15.91 -7.40 32.80
CA TYR A 85 -16.79 -6.59 31.97
C TYR A 85 -17.16 -7.35 30.71
N GLU A 86 -18.29 -6.99 30.11
CA GLU A 86 -18.75 -7.57 28.87
C GLU A 86 -18.68 -6.54 27.74
N ILE A 87 -18.08 -6.97 26.61
CA ILE A 87 -17.98 -6.18 25.39
C ILE A 87 -19.04 -6.71 24.43
N GLN A 88 -19.98 -5.87 24.05
CA GLN A 88 -21.03 -6.22 23.10
C GLN A 88 -20.97 -5.30 21.88
N VAL A 89 -21.19 -5.89 20.71
CA VAL A 89 -21.33 -5.14 19.46
C VAL A 89 -22.68 -5.47 18.86
N TRP A 90 -23.44 -4.44 18.58
CA TRP A 90 -24.81 -4.50 18.08
C TRP A 90 -24.90 -3.88 16.68
N GLU A 91 -25.82 -4.37 15.85
CA GLU A 91 -26.25 -3.77 14.59
C GLU A 91 -27.77 -3.62 14.65
N GLY A 92 -28.26 -2.38 14.78
CA GLY A 92 -29.64 -2.17 15.22
C GLY A 92 -29.90 -2.84 16.58
N ASP A 93 -30.86 -3.75 16.61
CA ASP A 93 -31.24 -4.56 17.79
C ASP A 93 -30.63 -5.97 17.79
N LYS A 94 -29.79 -6.28 16.79
CA LYS A 94 -29.14 -7.58 16.68
C LYS A 94 -27.79 -7.58 17.38
N LEU A 95 -27.58 -8.49 18.34
CA LEU A 95 -26.27 -8.75 18.92
C LEU A 95 -25.38 -9.44 17.87
N VAL A 96 -24.36 -8.74 17.38
CA VAL A 96 -23.38 -9.27 16.43
C VAL A 96 -22.36 -10.15 17.15
N THR A 97 -21.91 -9.72 18.33
CA THR A 97 -21.00 -10.50 19.18
C THR A 97 -21.00 -9.95 20.61
N GLY A 98 -20.85 -10.84 21.58
CA GLY A 98 -20.65 -10.52 22.99
C GLY A 98 -19.44 -11.27 23.53
N ARG A 99 -18.66 -10.63 24.42
CA ARG A 99 -17.50 -11.26 25.06
C ARG A 99 -17.36 -10.78 26.50
N LYS A 100 -17.56 -11.69 27.46
CA LYS A 100 -17.14 -11.49 28.85
C LYS A 100 -15.62 -11.54 28.95
N ALA A 101 -15.04 -10.63 29.72
CA ALA A 101 -13.61 -10.55 29.89
C ALA A 101 -13.24 -10.10 31.31
N LYS A 102 -12.34 -10.87 31.94
CA LYS A 102 -11.69 -10.47 33.18
C LYS A 102 -10.61 -9.43 32.89
N THR A 103 -10.35 -8.50 33.78
CA THR A 103 -9.26 -7.53 33.65
C THR A 103 -8.56 -7.32 34.98
N ARG A 104 -7.29 -6.93 34.89
CA ARG A 104 -6.39 -6.58 35.98
C ARG A 104 -5.51 -5.42 35.53
N ALA A 105 -4.78 -4.81 36.45
CA ALA A 105 -3.86 -3.72 36.12
C ALA A 105 -2.89 -4.09 35.00
N SER A 106 -2.64 -3.12 34.13
CA SER A 106 -1.63 -3.19 33.08
C SER A 106 -0.49 -2.22 33.37
N ALA A 107 0.64 -2.39 32.68
CA ALA A 107 1.76 -1.46 32.74
C ALA A 107 1.50 -0.11 32.02
N LEU A 108 0.31 0.09 31.43
CA LEU A 108 -0.04 1.36 30.80
C LEU A 108 -0.60 2.33 31.84
N SER A 109 -0.19 3.59 31.71
CA SER A 109 -0.77 4.71 32.45
C SER A 109 -1.56 5.62 31.51
N LEU A 110 -2.58 6.26 32.07
CA LEU A 110 -3.27 7.38 31.45
C LEU A 110 -2.81 8.64 32.17
N ASN A 111 -2.05 9.47 31.45
CA ASN A 111 -1.58 10.80 31.88
C ASN A 111 -1.42 10.97 33.39
N SER A 112 -0.30 10.54 34.00
CA SER A 112 0.21 10.87 35.35
C SER A 112 -0.75 10.90 36.57
N GLN A 113 -2.06 10.74 36.42
CA GLN A 113 -3.12 11.07 37.38
C GLN A 113 -4.15 9.94 37.51
N ILE A 114 -4.34 9.10 36.47
CA ILE A 114 -5.15 7.88 36.62
C ILE A 114 -4.23 6.73 36.98
N GLU A 115 -4.41 6.20 38.19
CA GLU A 115 -3.40 5.33 38.78
C GLU A 115 -3.27 3.99 38.04
N LYS A 116 -4.33 3.38 37.48
CA LYS A 116 -4.21 2.07 36.80
C LYS A 116 -5.22 1.85 35.66
N ILE A 117 -4.73 1.42 34.50
CA ILE A 117 -5.56 0.95 33.38
C ILE A 117 -5.51 -0.56 33.27
N GLY A 118 -6.66 -1.17 32.98
CA GLY A 118 -6.80 -2.60 32.74
C GLY A 118 -6.08 -3.10 31.49
N ILE A 119 -5.71 -4.39 31.50
CA ILE A 119 -5.16 -5.07 30.32
C ILE A 119 -6.12 -5.03 29.12
N ALA A 120 -5.56 -4.99 27.92
CA ALA A 120 -6.33 -4.92 26.69
C ALA A 120 -7.17 -6.19 26.49
N ARG A 121 -8.45 -6.00 26.20
CA ARG A 121 -9.35 -7.03 25.67
C ARG A 121 -9.75 -6.69 24.26
N THR A 122 -10.16 -7.69 23.50
CA THR A 122 -10.36 -7.53 22.07
C THR A 122 -11.57 -8.33 21.62
N VAL A 123 -12.37 -7.71 20.78
CA VAL A 123 -13.41 -8.39 20.01
C VAL A 123 -13.16 -8.14 18.52
N ILE A 124 -13.50 -9.13 17.69
CA ILE A 124 -13.35 -9.04 16.23
C ILE A 124 -14.71 -9.35 15.62
N ILE A 125 -15.21 -8.46 14.77
CA ILE A 125 -16.41 -8.68 13.96
C ILE A 125 -16.03 -8.82 12.48
N LYS A 126 -16.79 -9.63 11.75
CA LYS A 126 -16.77 -9.66 10.29
C LYS A 126 -17.88 -8.73 9.80
N VAL A 127 -17.52 -7.74 9.01
CA VAL A 127 -18.48 -6.84 8.34
C VAL A 127 -18.76 -7.42 6.96
N PRO A 128 -20.02 -7.76 6.64
CA PRO A 128 -20.37 -8.30 5.32
C PRO A 128 -20.30 -7.22 4.23
N LYS A 129 -20.63 -7.59 2.98
CA LYS A 129 -20.64 -6.63 1.87
C LYS A 129 -21.75 -5.61 2.08
N GLY A 130 -21.40 -4.33 2.05
CA GLY A 130 -22.34 -3.23 2.24
C GLY A 130 -21.81 -2.18 3.19
N LYS A 131 -22.62 -1.13 3.42
CA LYS A 131 -22.44 -0.14 4.49
C LYS A 131 -23.18 -0.66 5.72
N HIS A 132 -22.52 -0.64 6.87
CA HIS A 132 -23.07 -1.14 8.13
C HIS A 132 -22.80 -0.14 9.25
N SER A 133 -23.75 -0.02 10.16
CA SER A 133 -23.68 0.84 11.34
C SER A 133 -23.79 -0.01 12.60
N TYR A 134 -22.75 0.04 13.43
CA TYR A 134 -22.63 -0.75 14.64
C TYR A 134 -22.65 0.12 15.89
N ARG A 135 -23.02 -0.46 17.03
CA ARG A 135 -22.89 0.13 18.36
C ARG A 135 -22.04 -0.76 19.24
N LEU A 136 -21.01 -0.19 19.86
CA LEU A 136 -20.26 -0.80 20.94
C LEU A 136 -20.96 -0.48 22.26
N TRP A 137 -21.30 -1.52 23.03
CA TRP A 137 -21.88 -1.44 24.36
C TRP A 137 -20.99 -2.17 25.34
N ILE A 138 -20.70 -1.57 26.50
CA ILE A 138 -19.85 -2.18 27.52
C ILE A 138 -20.55 -2.13 28.88
N THR A 139 -20.68 -3.29 29.53
CA THR A 139 -21.27 -3.43 30.86
C THR A 139 -20.26 -3.95 31.86
N SER A 140 -20.37 -3.50 33.11
CA SER A 140 -19.61 -4.02 34.24
C SER A 140 -20.26 -3.56 35.54
N ASP A 141 -20.15 -4.36 36.59
CA ASP A 141 -20.57 -3.97 37.94
C ASP A 141 -19.51 -3.15 38.66
N LYS A 142 -18.23 -3.29 38.26
CA LYS A 142 -17.08 -2.70 38.98
C LYS A 142 -16.45 -1.48 38.29
N TYR A 143 -16.77 -1.23 37.02
CA TYR A 143 -16.11 -0.19 36.21
C TYR A 143 -17.11 0.75 35.55
N ASN A 144 -16.80 2.06 35.60
CA ASN A 144 -17.65 3.11 35.02
C ASN A 144 -17.11 3.67 33.70
N THR A 145 -15.81 3.53 33.44
CA THR A 145 -15.15 4.08 32.26
C THR A 145 -14.33 3.00 31.56
N PHE A 146 -14.42 2.98 30.24
CA PHE A 146 -13.65 2.11 29.37
C PHE A 146 -13.00 2.92 28.25
N TYR A 147 -11.93 2.41 27.69
CA TYR A 147 -11.18 3.02 26.60
C TYR A 147 -11.18 2.10 25.40
N ALA A 148 -11.78 2.53 24.29
CA ALA A 148 -11.90 1.74 23.08
C ALA A 148 -11.01 2.29 21.94
N ARG A 149 -10.41 1.38 21.16
CA ARG A 149 -9.66 1.70 19.95
C ARG A 149 -10.05 0.77 18.82
N PHE A 150 -10.33 1.35 17.66
CA PHE A 150 -10.93 0.66 16.52
C PHE A 150 -9.90 0.45 15.41
N TYR A 151 -9.87 -0.76 14.87
CA TYR A 151 -8.95 -1.18 13.83
C TYR A 151 -9.72 -1.86 12.71
N GLN A 152 -9.53 -1.40 11.49
CA GLN A 152 -10.09 -2.06 10.30
C GLN A 152 -8.99 -2.81 9.56
N GLU A 153 -9.24 -4.06 9.21
CA GLU A 153 -8.31 -4.86 8.41
C GLU A 153 -8.11 -4.21 7.05
N LYS A 154 -6.85 -3.95 6.69
CA LYS A 154 -6.53 -3.46 5.34
C LYS A 154 -6.84 -4.56 4.36
N ARG A 155 -7.78 -4.32 3.45
CA ARG A 155 -8.01 -5.22 2.33
C ARG A 155 -6.73 -5.32 1.50
N LYS A 156 -6.21 -6.54 1.35
CA LYS A 156 -5.26 -6.82 0.27
C LYS A 156 -6.05 -6.71 -1.03
N ILE A 157 -5.98 -5.57 -1.69
CA ILE A 157 -6.43 -5.47 -3.08
C ILE A 157 -5.55 -6.46 -3.84
N LYS A 158 -6.14 -7.55 -4.35
CA LYS A 158 -5.42 -8.46 -5.27
C LYS A 158 -4.93 -7.57 -6.41
N LYS A 159 -3.61 -7.36 -6.50
CA LYS A 159 -3.03 -6.64 -7.63
C LYS A 159 -3.43 -7.42 -8.88
N ALA A 160 -3.97 -6.74 -9.88
CA ALA A 160 -4.29 -7.37 -11.15
C ALA A 160 -3.03 -8.11 -11.65
N GLU A 161 -3.21 -9.37 -12.04
CA GLU A 161 -2.13 -10.18 -12.60
C GLU A 161 -1.88 -9.78 -14.05
N TYR A 162 -0.61 -9.74 -14.43
CA TYR A 162 -0.15 -9.37 -15.75
C TYR A 162 0.86 -10.40 -16.24
N SER A 163 0.67 -10.92 -17.44
CA SER A 163 1.62 -11.79 -18.14
C SER A 163 2.49 -10.95 -19.08
N THR A 164 3.75 -11.37 -19.30
CA THR A 164 4.58 -10.82 -20.38
C THR A 164 3.84 -10.99 -21.70
N TYR A 165 3.87 -9.95 -22.53
CA TYR A 165 3.24 -9.95 -23.83
C TYR A 165 4.29 -9.60 -24.89
N THR A 166 4.53 -10.55 -25.79
CA THR A 166 5.52 -10.44 -26.87
C THR A 166 4.86 -9.80 -28.09
N PRO A 167 5.48 -8.80 -28.74
CA PRO A 167 5.00 -8.27 -30.01
C PRO A 167 4.80 -9.35 -31.07
N SER A 168 3.83 -9.15 -31.96
CA SER A 168 3.64 -10.03 -33.11
C SER A 168 4.68 -9.78 -34.21
N ASP A 169 5.27 -8.59 -34.24
CA ASP A 169 6.39 -8.24 -35.11
C ASP A 169 7.25 -7.15 -34.46
N TYR A 170 8.55 -7.13 -34.72
CA TYR A 170 9.47 -6.12 -34.23
C TYR A 170 10.75 -6.01 -35.07
N LYS A 171 11.30 -4.79 -35.18
CA LYS A 171 12.55 -4.52 -35.91
C LYS A 171 13.79 -4.92 -35.13
N LYS A 172 13.86 -4.57 -33.84
CA LYS A 172 15.05 -4.80 -33.01
C LYS A 172 14.69 -5.07 -31.56
N GLN A 173 15.23 -6.16 -31.01
CA GLN A 173 15.19 -6.48 -29.59
C GLN A 173 16.53 -6.14 -28.95
N VAL A 174 16.49 -5.68 -27.70
CA VAL A 174 17.65 -5.41 -26.85
C VAL A 174 17.41 -5.95 -25.44
N THR A 175 18.49 -6.27 -24.74
CA THR A 175 18.48 -6.86 -23.41
C THR A 175 19.05 -5.89 -22.40
N LEU A 176 18.20 -5.45 -21.47
CA LEU A 176 18.61 -4.62 -20.34
C LEU A 176 19.26 -5.52 -19.29
N ALA A 177 20.56 -5.31 -19.06
CA ALA A 177 21.26 -5.95 -17.96
C ALA A 177 20.88 -5.25 -16.66
N THR A 178 20.06 -5.90 -15.84
CA THR A 178 19.90 -5.51 -14.43
C THR A 178 20.69 -6.54 -13.65
N GLY A 179 21.58 -6.18 -12.73
CA GLY A 179 22.52 -7.12 -12.07
C GLY A 179 21.91 -8.35 -11.37
N LYS A 180 20.58 -8.54 -11.44
CA LYS A 180 19.84 -9.73 -10.99
C LYS A 180 19.22 -10.54 -12.13
N HIS A 181 18.75 -9.89 -13.20
CA HIS A 181 18.05 -10.53 -14.32
C HIS A 181 18.20 -9.74 -15.62
N ASP A 182 18.20 -10.46 -16.73
CA ASP A 182 18.09 -9.89 -18.06
C ASP A 182 16.63 -9.60 -18.42
N ILE A 183 16.39 -8.44 -19.04
CA ILE A 183 15.04 -8.02 -19.42
C ILE A 183 15.04 -7.56 -20.88
N SER A 184 14.28 -8.27 -21.73
CA SER A 184 14.08 -7.88 -23.12
C SER A 184 13.18 -6.64 -23.26
N TYR A 185 13.60 -5.75 -24.15
CA TYR A 185 12.85 -4.61 -24.68
C TYR A 185 12.95 -4.62 -26.21
N TYR A 186 12.04 -3.91 -26.86
CA TYR A 186 11.99 -3.72 -28.30
C TYR A 186 12.17 -2.24 -28.61
N LEU A 187 13.01 -1.92 -29.60
CA LEU A 187 13.28 -0.54 -29.97
C LEU A 187 12.23 -0.02 -30.95
N VAL A 188 11.80 1.21 -30.73
CA VAL A 188 10.89 1.94 -31.61
C VAL A 188 11.45 3.34 -31.90
N ASP A 189 11.30 3.77 -33.15
CA ASP A 189 11.67 5.11 -33.62
C ASP A 189 10.47 5.78 -34.31
N ASN A 190 10.71 6.87 -35.04
CA ASN A 190 9.65 7.62 -35.73
C ASN A 190 8.96 6.80 -36.83
N ASN A 191 9.65 5.82 -37.41
CA ASN A 191 9.17 4.91 -38.44
C ASN A 191 8.57 3.63 -37.84
N GLY A 192 8.28 3.64 -36.53
CA GLY A 192 7.82 2.47 -35.79
C GLY A 192 8.90 1.41 -35.61
N GLY A 193 8.50 0.27 -35.08
CA GLY A 193 9.42 -0.86 -34.86
C GLY A 193 8.83 -2.01 -34.08
N VAL A 194 7.56 -1.93 -33.68
CA VAL A 194 6.85 -2.93 -32.89
C VAL A 194 5.40 -2.95 -33.36
N THR A 195 4.88 -4.15 -33.61
CA THR A 195 3.47 -4.42 -33.90
C THR A 195 2.91 -5.37 -32.85
N LEU A 196 1.72 -5.07 -32.33
CA LEU A 196 1.00 -5.87 -31.33
C LEU A 196 -0.31 -6.38 -31.94
N THR A 197 -0.69 -7.63 -31.64
CA THR A 197 -2.00 -8.20 -32.02
C THR A 197 -2.79 -8.59 -30.77
N VAL A 198 -3.62 -7.69 -30.27
CA VAL A 198 -4.28 -7.82 -28.96
C VAL A 198 -5.77 -8.06 -29.14
N VAL A 199 -6.31 -9.06 -28.44
CA VAL A 199 -7.77 -9.26 -28.33
C VAL A 199 -8.24 -8.66 -27.02
N GLY A 200 -9.15 -7.69 -27.09
CA GLY A 200 -9.81 -7.12 -25.92
C GLY A 200 -11.23 -7.65 -25.72
N PRO A 201 -11.93 -7.19 -24.67
CA PRO A 201 -11.55 -6.08 -23.80
C PRO A 201 -10.46 -6.47 -22.78
N THR A 202 -9.37 -5.71 -22.72
CA THR A 202 -8.27 -5.98 -21.78
C THR A 202 -7.45 -4.72 -21.45
N LYS A 203 -6.52 -4.83 -20.51
CA LYS A 203 -5.57 -3.75 -20.18
C LYS A 203 -4.16 -4.12 -20.63
N LEU A 204 -3.64 -3.36 -21.59
CA LEU A 204 -2.26 -3.44 -22.03
C LEU A 204 -1.40 -2.52 -21.16
N ARG A 205 -0.42 -3.07 -20.45
CA ARG A 205 0.57 -2.31 -19.70
C ARG A 205 1.83 -2.17 -20.54
N ILE A 206 2.26 -0.93 -20.74
CA ILE A 206 3.39 -0.57 -21.57
C ILE A 206 4.50 -0.03 -20.68
N TYR A 207 5.65 -0.66 -20.74
CA TYR A 207 6.86 -0.23 -20.05
C TYR A 207 7.75 0.45 -21.07
N CYS A 208 8.09 1.71 -20.85
CA CYS A 208 8.84 2.52 -21.79
C CYS A 208 10.07 3.12 -21.11
N ARG A 209 11.19 3.13 -21.83
CA ARG A 209 12.40 3.88 -21.48
C ARG A 209 12.80 4.72 -22.67
N ALA A 210 13.09 5.99 -22.41
CA ALA A 210 13.68 6.86 -23.42
C ALA A 210 15.19 6.65 -23.42
N ASN A 211 15.78 6.50 -24.59
CA ASN A 211 17.20 6.25 -24.72
C ASN A 211 17.98 7.57 -24.86
N PHE A 212 19.10 7.68 -24.16
CA PHE A 212 19.93 8.88 -24.13
C PHE A 212 21.21 8.61 -24.92
N SER A 213 21.47 9.43 -25.95
CA SER A 213 22.79 9.54 -26.56
C SER A 213 23.67 10.47 -25.73
N GLN A 214 24.97 10.51 -26.05
CA GLN A 214 25.95 11.37 -25.38
C GLN A 214 25.58 12.87 -25.44
N ASP A 215 24.81 13.28 -26.45
CA ASP A 215 24.41 14.68 -26.67
C ASP A 215 23.26 15.14 -25.76
N ILE A 216 22.53 14.21 -25.15
CA ILE A 216 21.35 14.53 -24.35
C ILE A 216 21.75 14.81 -22.90
N LYS A 217 21.87 16.09 -22.56
CA LYS A 217 22.14 16.55 -21.19
C LYS A 217 20.84 16.72 -20.39
N GLY A 218 20.79 16.14 -19.20
CA GLY A 218 19.70 16.36 -18.25
C GLY A 218 18.44 15.53 -18.53
N ASN A 219 17.27 16.17 -18.49
CA ASN A 219 15.99 15.48 -18.67
C ASN A 219 15.52 15.59 -20.12
N ALA A 220 14.94 14.53 -20.68
CA ALA A 220 14.42 14.52 -22.05
C ALA A 220 12.90 14.33 -22.09
N LYS A 221 12.19 15.12 -22.89
CA LYS A 221 10.78 14.86 -23.18
C LYS A 221 10.68 13.75 -24.24
N PHE A 222 9.71 12.86 -24.06
CA PHE A 222 9.39 11.85 -25.06
C PHE A 222 7.89 11.64 -25.18
N SER A 223 7.46 11.20 -26.36
CA SER A 223 6.13 10.63 -26.54
C SER A 223 6.19 9.31 -27.31
N LEU A 224 5.27 8.41 -26.96
CA LEU A 224 5.05 7.11 -27.58
C LEU A 224 3.61 7.08 -28.10
N GLY A 225 3.43 6.77 -29.37
CA GLY A 225 2.11 6.60 -29.98
C GLY A 225 1.77 5.13 -30.22
N LEU A 226 0.49 4.81 -30.06
CA LEU A 226 -0.13 3.58 -30.55
C LEU A 226 -1.04 3.94 -31.70
N PHE A 227 -0.84 3.31 -32.85
CA PHE A 227 -1.61 3.55 -34.07
C PHE A 227 -2.34 2.28 -34.49
N GLU A 228 -3.60 2.41 -34.87
CA GLU A 228 -4.38 1.35 -35.49
C GLU A 228 -4.76 1.83 -36.89
N LYS A 229 -4.35 1.09 -37.92
CA LYS A 229 -4.56 1.49 -39.33
C LYS A 229 -4.13 2.94 -39.62
N ASN A 230 -2.96 3.34 -39.12
CA ASN A 230 -2.40 4.70 -39.20
C ASN A 230 -3.18 5.81 -38.46
N VAL A 231 -4.25 5.49 -37.73
CA VAL A 231 -4.95 6.44 -36.85
C VAL A 231 -4.40 6.34 -35.43
N GLU A 232 -4.08 7.47 -34.80
CA GLU A 232 -3.57 7.49 -33.42
C GLU A 232 -4.67 7.02 -32.45
N ALA A 233 -4.51 5.82 -31.90
CA ALA A 233 -5.41 5.25 -30.90
C ALA A 233 -5.08 5.78 -29.49
N ALA A 234 -3.80 6.02 -29.21
CA ALA A 234 -3.37 6.63 -27.95
C ALA A 234 -1.97 7.26 -28.06
N LYS A 235 -1.72 8.25 -27.21
CA LYS A 235 -0.42 8.89 -27.04
C LYS A 235 -0.02 8.97 -25.57
N PHE A 236 1.21 8.58 -25.29
CA PHE A 236 1.79 8.57 -23.95
C PHE A 236 3.00 9.49 -23.92
N ALA A 237 3.00 10.51 -23.07
CA ALA A 237 4.11 11.44 -22.93
C ALA A 237 4.75 11.36 -21.55
N GLY A 238 6.04 11.70 -21.48
CA GLY A 238 6.76 11.73 -20.21
C GLY A 238 8.03 12.58 -20.26
N VAL A 239 8.54 12.88 -19.06
CA VAL A 239 9.87 13.45 -18.87
C VAL A 239 10.78 12.34 -18.35
N ALA A 240 11.78 12.01 -19.14
CA ALA A 240 12.75 10.97 -18.87
C ALA A 240 13.96 11.51 -18.12
N LYS A 241 14.45 10.71 -17.16
CA LYS A 241 15.71 10.93 -16.44
C LYS A 241 16.62 9.75 -16.69
N LEU A 242 17.89 10.00 -16.96
CA LEU A 242 18.90 8.99 -17.22
C LEU A 242 19.05 8.01 -16.03
N ALA A 243 19.29 6.73 -16.30
CA ALA A 243 19.62 5.72 -15.29
C ALA A 243 21.07 5.29 -15.47
N GLN A 244 21.97 5.87 -14.67
CA GLN A 244 23.43 5.74 -14.81
C GLN A 244 23.95 4.31 -14.58
N ASP A 245 23.16 3.48 -13.92
CA ASP A 245 23.50 2.12 -13.51
C ASP A 245 22.94 1.04 -14.45
N LEU A 246 22.37 1.43 -15.60
CA LEU A 246 21.70 0.53 -16.53
C LEU A 246 22.28 0.65 -17.93
N ASN A 247 22.50 -0.49 -18.58
CA ASN A 247 22.96 -0.56 -19.97
C ASN A 247 22.22 -1.67 -20.73
N PHE A 248 22.11 -1.50 -22.05
CA PHE A 248 21.74 -2.60 -22.94
C PHE A 248 22.97 -3.39 -23.34
N LYS A 249 22.85 -4.71 -23.43
CA LYS A 249 23.99 -5.58 -23.80
C LYS A 249 24.42 -5.38 -25.25
N GLU A 250 23.48 -5.08 -26.13
CA GLU A 250 23.67 -5.02 -27.57
C GLU A 250 23.96 -3.60 -28.09
N ILE A 251 23.84 -2.57 -27.25
CA ILE A 251 24.05 -1.17 -27.65
C ILE A 251 24.72 -0.40 -26.51
N GLY A 252 26.03 -0.14 -26.65
CA GLY A 252 26.87 0.46 -25.60
C GLY A 252 26.77 1.99 -25.50
N ASP A 253 26.56 2.69 -26.62
CA ASP A 253 26.59 4.17 -26.64
C ASP A 253 25.27 4.83 -26.24
N ILE A 254 24.31 4.03 -25.75
CA ILE A 254 22.98 4.47 -25.38
C ILE A 254 22.69 4.09 -23.93
N VAL A 255 22.35 5.09 -23.12
CA VAL A 255 21.93 4.87 -21.74
C VAL A 255 20.40 4.97 -21.62
N PRO A 256 19.69 3.95 -21.13
CA PRO A 256 18.26 4.03 -20.94
C PRO A 256 17.86 4.97 -19.79
N SER A 257 16.68 5.57 -19.90
CA SER A 257 16.05 6.31 -18.80
C SER A 257 15.58 5.39 -17.70
N ARG A 258 15.24 5.97 -16.54
CA ARG A 258 14.33 5.35 -15.56
C ARG A 258 13.02 4.93 -16.24
N LEU A 259 12.40 3.89 -15.70
CA LEU A 259 11.24 3.23 -16.30
C LEU A 259 9.97 4.07 -16.17
N HIS A 260 9.25 4.25 -17.27
CA HIS A 260 7.88 4.77 -17.31
C HIS A 260 6.91 3.62 -17.56
N THR A 261 5.73 3.70 -16.94
CA THR A 261 4.68 2.69 -17.09
C THR A 261 3.38 3.36 -17.48
N PHE A 262 2.79 2.90 -18.57
CA PHE A 262 1.49 3.34 -19.07
C PHE A 262 0.50 2.18 -19.07
N ILE A 263 -0.78 2.50 -19.05
CA ILE A 263 -1.87 1.54 -19.18
C ILE A 263 -2.76 2.03 -20.31
N PHE A 264 -3.03 1.15 -21.25
CA PHE A 264 -3.95 1.35 -22.36
C PHE A 264 -5.10 0.36 -22.24
N ASP A 265 -6.32 0.87 -22.40
CA ASP A 265 -7.53 0.06 -22.40
C ASP A 265 -7.83 -0.35 -23.83
N VAL A 266 -7.63 -1.65 -24.12
CA VAL A 266 -7.92 -2.21 -25.43
C VAL A 266 -9.41 -2.51 -25.47
N PRO A 267 -10.16 -1.93 -26.42
CA PRO A 267 -11.58 -2.16 -26.55
C PRO A 267 -11.88 -3.61 -26.95
N GLU A 268 -13.16 -3.96 -26.98
CA GLU A 268 -13.60 -5.27 -27.41
C GLU A 268 -13.26 -5.52 -28.90
N GLY A 269 -12.78 -6.73 -29.20
CA GLY A 269 -12.41 -7.12 -30.56
C GLY A 269 -10.92 -7.43 -30.71
N ARG A 270 -10.54 -7.77 -31.95
CA ARG A 270 -9.15 -8.05 -32.32
C ARG A 270 -8.55 -6.78 -32.92
N HIS A 271 -7.49 -6.30 -32.30
CA HIS A 271 -6.80 -5.07 -32.67
C HIS A 271 -5.36 -5.33 -33.09
N GLN A 272 -4.89 -4.54 -34.04
CA GLN A 272 -3.48 -4.50 -34.43
C GLN A 272 -2.94 -3.09 -34.23
N TYR A 273 -1.99 -2.96 -33.31
CA TYR A 273 -1.37 -1.67 -32.96
C TYR A 273 0.07 -1.62 -33.43
N GLU A 274 0.42 -0.55 -34.13
CA GLU A 274 1.79 -0.16 -34.38
C GLU A 274 2.26 0.83 -33.31
N VAL A 275 3.44 0.59 -32.75
CA VAL A 275 4.02 1.44 -31.72
C VAL A 275 5.13 2.29 -32.33
N ARG A 276 4.99 3.62 -32.23
CA ARG A 276 5.93 4.60 -32.80
C ARG A 276 6.41 5.60 -31.76
N LYS A 277 7.65 6.07 -31.90
CA LYS A 277 8.12 7.27 -31.19
C LYS A 277 7.48 8.50 -31.85
N ILE A 278 6.99 9.43 -31.04
CA ILE A 278 6.43 10.71 -31.51
C ILE A 278 7.11 11.84 -30.74
N ASN A 279 7.55 12.90 -31.43
CA ASN A 279 8.02 14.15 -30.82
C ASN A 279 8.93 13.93 -29.60
N SER A 280 10.08 13.29 -29.81
CA SER A 280 11.05 12.99 -28.75
C SER A 280 12.46 13.32 -29.20
N ALA A 281 13.21 13.97 -28.30
CA ALA A 281 14.63 14.24 -28.49
C ALA A 281 15.49 12.97 -28.38
N SER A 282 14.97 11.90 -27.78
CA SER A 282 15.67 10.61 -27.70
C SER A 282 15.77 9.97 -29.09
N PRO A 283 16.92 9.36 -29.46
CA PRO A 283 17.08 8.70 -30.76
C PRO A 283 16.04 7.60 -30.99
N ASN A 284 15.72 6.81 -29.97
CA ASN A 284 14.67 5.78 -30.00
C ASN A 284 14.10 5.59 -28.58
N LEU A 285 13.06 4.77 -28.47
CA LEU A 285 12.50 4.33 -27.19
C LEU A 285 12.61 2.81 -27.09
N ALA A 286 12.84 2.30 -25.88
CA ALA A 286 12.81 0.88 -25.58
C ALA A 286 11.49 0.53 -24.87
N VAL A 287 10.69 -0.34 -25.48
CA VAL A 287 9.36 -0.73 -24.98
C VAL A 287 9.25 -2.22 -24.69
N ARG A 288 8.47 -2.57 -23.67
CA ARG A 288 8.03 -3.97 -23.44
C ARG A 288 6.61 -3.97 -22.89
N PHE A 289 5.92 -5.08 -23.04
CA PHE A 289 4.48 -5.13 -22.80
C PHE A 289 4.10 -6.21 -21.80
N LYS A 290 3.01 -5.95 -21.10
CA LYS A 290 2.30 -6.97 -20.35
C LYS A 290 0.80 -6.84 -20.57
N ILE A 291 0.13 -7.96 -20.71
CA ILE A 291 -1.33 -8.01 -20.83
C ILE A 291 -1.93 -8.46 -19.51
N ARG A 292 -3.04 -7.83 -19.11
CA ARG A 292 -3.77 -8.26 -17.91
C ARG A 292 -4.28 -9.68 -18.15
N LYS A 293 -4.02 -10.59 -17.21
CA LYS A 293 -4.70 -11.89 -17.20
C LYS A 293 -6.18 -11.64 -16.94
N VAL A 294 -7.01 -11.88 -17.94
CA VAL A 294 -8.44 -12.05 -17.70
C VAL A 294 -8.57 -13.43 -17.08
N GLY A 295 -9.12 -13.52 -15.87
CA GLY A 295 -9.47 -14.82 -15.32
C GLY A 295 -10.50 -15.42 -16.26
N LEU A 296 -10.20 -16.58 -16.86
CA LEU A 296 -11.19 -17.43 -17.51
C LEU A 296 -12.25 -17.80 -16.46
N GLY A 297 -13.22 -16.91 -16.27
CA GLY A 297 -14.52 -17.28 -15.74
C GLY A 297 -15.15 -18.09 -16.85
N MET A 298 -15.32 -19.38 -16.58
CA MET A 298 -16.06 -20.31 -17.43
C MET A 298 -17.35 -19.64 -17.89
N VAL A 299 -17.52 -19.53 -19.20
CA VAL A 299 -18.87 -19.52 -19.78
C VAL A 299 -19.33 -20.96 -19.62
N GLN A 300 -20.28 -21.18 -18.72
CA GLN A 300 -21.15 -22.36 -18.76
C GLN A 300 -22.04 -22.24 -19.99
#